data_AF-A0A5C5V7V7-F1
#
_entry.id   AF-A0A5C5V7V7-F1
#
_cell.length_a   1.000
_cell.length_b   1.000
_cell.length_c   1.000
_cell.angle_alpha   90.00
_cell.angle_beta   90.00
_cell.angle_gamma   90.00
#
_symmetry.space_group_name_H-M   'P 1'
#
loop_
_entity.id
_entity.type
_entity.pdbx_description
1 polymer ?
#
loop_
_entity_poly.entity_id
_entity_poly.type
_entity_poly.pdbx_seq_one_letter_code
_entity_poly.pdbx_strand_id
1 'polypeptide(L)' 'MSQSEQSVLKTFRKFYMSPGKMLCFTSVELDAKKSAFDSLVDKRYLMREKFAGAYSLTSRGYRRMQQFA' A
#
# COMPACT_ATOMS: atom_id res chain seq x y z
N MET A 1 8.94 -8.38 6.37
CA MET A 1 7.71 -7.57 6.17
C MET A 1 6.87 -7.72 7.41
N SER A 2 6.47 -6.63 8.06
CA SER A 2 5.68 -6.67 9.31
C SER A 2 4.21 -7.03 9.04
N GLN A 3 3.45 -7.38 10.10
CA GLN A 3 2.02 -7.65 9.97
C GLN A 3 1.25 -6.42 9.47
N SER A 4 1.62 -5.21 9.90
CA SER A 4 1.01 -3.96 9.43
C SER A 4 1.27 -3.71 7.94
N GLU A 5 2.48 -3.99 7.45
CA GLU A 5 2.79 -3.90 6.01
C GLU A 5 1.95 -4.91 5.19
N GLN A 6 1.79 -6.13 5.71
CA GLN A 6 0.97 -7.14 5.06
C GLN A 6 -0.50 -6.74 5.03
N SER A 7 -1.00 -6.18 6.13
CA SER A 7 -2.37 -5.64 6.21
C SER A 7 -2.62 -4.59 5.14
N VAL A 8 -1.68 -3.64 4.95
CA VAL A 8 -1.79 -2.63 3.89
C VAL A 8 -1.86 -3.27 2.51
N LEU A 9 -0.94 -4.19 2.16
CA LEU A 9 -0.95 -4.84 0.84
C LEU A 9 -2.21 -5.72 0.63
N LYS A 10 -2.73 -6.35 1.69
CA LYS A 10 -4.01 -7.07 1.63
C LYS A 10 -5.19 -6.16 1.30
N THR A 11 -5.18 -4.90 1.74
CA THR A 11 -6.22 -3.94 1.35
C THR A 11 -6.19 -3.67 -0.16
N PHE A 12 -5.01 -3.46 -0.76
CA PHE A 12 -4.90 -3.32 -2.21
C PHE A 12 -5.42 -4.56 -2.96
N ARG A 13 -5.15 -5.77 -2.44
CA ARG A 13 -5.64 -7.02 -3.01
C ARG A 13 -7.17 -7.12 -2.92
N LYS A 14 -7.75 -6.75 -1.77
CA LYS A 14 -9.20 -6.74 -1.55
C LYS A 14 -9.94 -5.89 -2.59
N PHE A 15 -9.33 -4.79 -3.03
CA PHE A 15 -9.88 -3.90 -4.05
C PHE A 15 -9.37 -4.18 -5.46
N TYR A 16 -8.69 -5.31 -5.70
CA TYR A 16 -8.16 -5.72 -7.00
C TYR A 16 -7.28 -4.65 -7.67
N MET A 17 -6.53 -3.89 -6.86
CA MET A 17 -5.72 -2.79 -7.36
C MET A 17 -4.58 -3.29 -8.23
N SER A 18 -4.39 -2.64 -9.38
CA SER A 18 -3.28 -2.85 -10.30
C SER A 18 -2.20 -1.77 -10.14
N PRO A 19 -0.97 -1.99 -10.64
CA PRO A 19 0.08 -0.98 -10.59
C PRO A 19 -0.36 0.36 -11.20
N GLY A 20 0.01 1.46 -10.56
CA GLY A 20 -0.33 2.82 -11.01
C GLY A 20 -1.80 3.22 -10.84
N LYS A 21 -2.64 2.36 -10.24
CA LYS A 21 -3.96 2.74 -9.76
C LYS A 21 -3.87 3.15 -8.30
N MET A 22 -4.39 4.33 -7.99
CA MET A 22 -4.35 4.89 -6.65
C MET A 22 -5.49 4.36 -5.80
N LEU A 23 -5.18 4.05 -4.54
CA LEU A 23 -6.14 3.78 -3.49
C LEU A 23 -6.01 4.87 -2.43
N CYS A 24 -7.13 5.50 -2.11
CA CYS A 24 -7.21 6.53 -1.07
C CYS A 24 -7.52 5.87 0.27
N PHE A 25 -6.78 6.27 1.30
CA PHE A 25 -7.01 5.83 2.68
C PHE A 25 -7.53 6.99 3.52
N THR A 26 -8.34 6.66 4.51
CA THR A 26 -8.84 7.66 5.47
C THR A 26 -7.73 8.12 6.42
N SER A 27 -7.86 9.32 7.00
CA SER A 27 -6.89 9.84 7.97
C SER A 27 -6.64 8.87 9.14
N VAL A 28 -7.69 8.20 9.62
CA VAL A 28 -7.59 7.21 10.71
C VAL A 28 -6.74 6.01 10.30
N GLU A 29 -6.90 5.51 9.08
CA GLU A 29 -6.09 4.39 8.57
C GLU A 29 -4.62 4.78 8.37
N LEU A 30 -4.39 6.00 7.91
CA LEU A 30 -3.06 6.56 7.71
C LEU A 30 -2.34 6.69 9.05
N ASP A 31 -3.00 7.24 10.07
CA ASP A 31 -2.39 7.40 11.39
C ASP A 31 -2.12 6.05 12.05
N ALA A 32 -3.08 5.11 11.98
CA ALA A 32 -2.93 3.79 12.57
C ALA A 32 -1.83 2.93 11.91
N LYS A 33 -1.50 3.17 10.63
CA LYS A 33 -0.54 2.37 9.86
C LYS A 33 0.60 3.20 9.24
N LYS A 34 0.86 4.40 9.77
CA LYS A 34 1.82 5.36 9.20
C LYS A 34 3.19 4.74 8.91
N SER A 35 3.75 4.07 9.91
CA SER A 35 5.07 3.40 9.79
C SER A 35 5.09 2.29 8.74
N ALA A 36 3.97 1.61 8.51
CA ALA A 36 3.87 0.60 7.46
C ALA A 36 3.79 1.23 6.06
N PHE A 37 3.05 2.33 5.89
CA PHE A 37 3.04 3.07 4.63
C PHE A 37 4.41 3.63 4.31
N ASP A 38 5.06 4.28 5.28
CA ASP A 38 6.41 4.82 5.12
C ASP A 38 7.39 3.70 4.73
N SER A 39 7.41 2.59 5.46
CA SER A 39 8.31 1.47 5.16
C SER A 39 8.04 0.82 3.80
N LEU A 40 6.78 0.71 3.38
CA LEU A 40 6.43 0.16 2.06
C LEU A 40 6.83 1.10 0.92
N VAL A 41 6.81 2.41 1.14
CA VAL A 41 7.32 3.42 0.19
C VAL A 41 8.84 3.32 0.10
N ASP A 42 9.55 3.25 1.23
CA ASP A 42 11.01 3.11 1.27
C ASP A 42 11.48 1.81 0.59
N LYS A 43 10.72 0.72 0.76
CA LYS A 43 10.96 -0.56 0.08
C LYS A 43 10.56 -0.57 -1.40
N ARG A 44 10.03 0.54 -1.91
CA ARG A 44 9.53 0.72 -3.29
C ARG A 44 8.40 -0.25 -3.65
N TYR A 45 7.58 -0.64 -2.68
CA TYR A 45 6.35 -1.40 -2.93
C TYR A 45 5.15 -0.50 -3.15
N LEU A 46 5.10 0.64 -2.46
CA LEU A 46 4.11 1.68 -2.68
C LEU A 46 4.79 2.94 -3.21
N MET A 47 3.99 3.79 -3.85
CA MET A 47 4.34 5.16 -4.18
C MET A 47 3.26 6.07 -3.59
N ARG A 48 3.69 7.20 -3.02
CA ARG A 48 2.78 8.27 -2.61
C ARG A 48 2.30 9.00 -3.85
N GLU A 49 0.99 9.18 -3.95
CA GLU A 49 0.40 9.96 -5.04
C GLU A 49 0.36 11.45 -4.69
N LYS A 50 0.05 12.28 -5.71
CA LYS A 50 -0.12 13.73 -5.50
C LYS A 50 -1.29 14.05 -4.57
N PHE A 51 -2.31 13.20 -4.55
CA PHE A 51 -3.46 13.37 -3.65
C PHE A 51 -3.10 12.88 -2.24
N ALA A 52 -3.34 13.73 -1.24
CA ALA A 52 -3.01 13.42 0.14
C ALA A 52 -3.75 12.14 0.60
N GLY A 53 -3.00 11.18 1.14
CA GLY A 53 -3.56 9.91 1.59
C GLY A 53 -3.80 8.87 0.50
N ALA A 54 -3.48 9.17 -0.76
CA ALA A 54 -3.52 8.20 -1.85
C ALA A 54 -2.15 7.54 -2.07
N TYR A 55 -2.21 6.23 -2.31
CA TYR A 55 -1.03 5.40 -2.59
C TYR A 55 -1.32 4.47 -3.76
N SER A 56 -0.31 4.24 -4.60
CA SER A 56 -0.38 3.27 -5.70
C SER A 56 0.62 2.15 -5.49
N LEU A 57 0.29 0.96 -6.00
CA LEU A 57 1.26 -0.12 -6.10
C LEU A 57 2.29 0.18 -7.17
N THR A 58 3.56 -0.07 -6.87
CA THR A 58 4.57 -0.25 -7.90
C THR A 58 4.44 -1.65 -8.52
N SER A 59 5.06 -1.90 -9.68
CA SER A 59 5.12 -3.26 -10.25
C SER A 59 5.73 -4.27 -9.29
N ARG A 60 6.69 -3.84 -8.46
CA ARG A 60 7.30 -4.66 -7.40
C ARG A 60 6.31 -4.92 -6.27
N GLY A 61 5.58 -3.89 -5.84
CA GLY A 61 4.53 -4.01 -4.81
C GLY A 61 3.42 -4.94 -5.22
N TYR A 62 2.96 -4.85 -6.46
CA TYR A 62 1.91 -5.71 -7.00
C TYR A 62 2.32 -7.19 -7.03
N ARG A 63 3.53 -7.51 -7.52
CA ARG A 63 4.05 -8.89 -7.45
C ARG A 63 4.14 -9.40 -6.01
N ARG A 64 4.57 -8.55 -5.08
CA ARG A 64 4.64 -8.92 -3.65
C ARG A 64 3.24 -9.13 -3.06
N MET A 65 2.28 -8.29 -3.41
CA MET A 65 0.89 -8.39 -2.98
C MET A 65 0.24 -9.72 -3.40
N GLN A 66 0.50 -10.19 -4.62
CA GLN A 66 -0.05 -11.45 -5.12
C GLN A 66 0.36 -12.67 -4.27
N GLN A 67 1.47 -12.59 -3.54
CA GLN A 67 1.96 -13.67 -2.68
C GLN A 67 1.19 -13.80 -1.35
N PHE A 68 0.33 -12.84 -0.99
CA PHE A 68 -0.52 -12.96 0.19
C PHE A 68 -1.83 -13.62 -0.20
N ALA A 69 -1.94 -14.94 0.01
CA ALA A 69 -3.15 -15.73 -0.22
C ALA A 69 -4.38 -15.10 0.45
#